data_AF-A0A087B495-F1
#
_entry.id   AF-A0A087B495-F1
#
_cell.length_a   1.000
_cell.length_b   1.000
_cell.length_c   1.000
_cell.angle_alpha   90.00
_cell.angle_beta   90.00
_cell.angle_gamma   90.00
#
_symmetry.space_group_name_H-M   'P 1'
#
loop_
_entity.id
_entity.type
_entity.pdbx_description
1 polymer ?
#
loop_
_entity_poly.entity_id
_entity_poly.type
_entity_poly.pdbx_seq_one_letter_code
_entity_poly.pdbx_strand_id
1 'polypeptide(L)'
;MQRVAAGNDAFGYDRHARNQALRMANGVAVIILGFSLGSFLALLPERSNTDLQEVVHGLDRLIGLMTKDLVELPAVQHHPETFIVEVLGVLVGYVILKHMRQDADDYRSAFRRIEPFYTAGQRRRSKLAWAAFDIIGIAMAVLVPFLMSLLPAGVPDALVAGVNRLALAGGVWCIVYGTMLGMRTDLFRYNFHALRQENVYELGLRESDSLRETRLGEKRLCDLSDSITHVGIMIGVIGALALYFLPTMRTAYFWVPIVVTVVVTMLLQWAVMSYAKRTYEPDFDADGAVAGALA
;
A
#
# COMPACT_ATOMS: atom_id res chain seq x y z
N MET A 1 9.57 17.20 -34.79
CA MET A 1 8.72 17.60 -33.65
C MET A 1 9.30 17.12 -32.31
N GLN A 2 10.58 17.38 -32.04
CA GLN A 2 11.35 16.78 -30.93
C GLN A 2 11.88 17.83 -29.92
N ARG A 3 11.31 19.04 -29.90
CA ARG A 3 11.76 20.13 -29.00
C ARG A 3 10.66 20.79 -28.15
N VAL A 4 9.50 20.14 -27.99
CA VAL A 4 8.36 20.75 -27.27
C VAL A 4 7.88 19.98 -26.02
N ALA A 5 8.47 18.84 -25.64
CA ALA A 5 7.89 18.02 -24.56
C ALA A 5 8.64 18.00 -23.21
N ALA A 6 9.52 18.96 -22.91
CA ALA A 6 9.91 19.20 -21.52
C ALA A 6 8.73 19.90 -20.81
N GLY A 7 7.90 19.13 -20.10
CA GLY A 7 6.78 19.66 -19.32
C GLY A 7 5.39 19.52 -19.94
N ASN A 8 5.22 18.77 -21.03
CA ASN A 8 3.89 18.50 -21.58
C ASN A 8 3.39 17.11 -21.15
N ASP A 9 2.56 17.06 -20.11
CA ASP A 9 1.86 15.85 -19.65
C ASP A 9 0.74 15.49 -20.64
N ALA A 10 1.11 15.04 -21.85
CA ALA A 10 0.19 14.80 -22.95
C ALA A 10 -0.87 13.72 -22.64
N PHE A 11 -0.55 12.80 -21.71
CA PHE A 11 -1.40 11.68 -21.33
C PHE A 11 -2.16 11.94 -20.01
N GLY A 12 -1.93 13.07 -19.32
CA GLY A 12 -2.54 13.36 -18.03
C GLY A 12 -2.04 12.47 -16.87
N TYR A 13 -0.86 11.87 -17.03
CA TYR A 13 -0.26 10.95 -16.07
C TYR A 13 0.00 11.59 -14.72
N ASP A 14 0.47 12.84 -14.70
CA ASP A 14 0.83 13.51 -13.45
C ASP A 14 -0.40 13.73 -12.56
N ARG A 15 -1.53 14.09 -13.18
CA ARG A 15 -2.83 14.20 -12.48
C ARG A 15 -3.36 12.82 -12.06
N HIS A 16 -3.30 11.83 -12.94
CA HIS A 16 -3.74 10.47 -12.63
C HIS A 16 -2.98 9.90 -11.43
N ALA A 17 -1.64 9.96 -11.45
CA ALA A 17 -0.80 9.42 -10.39
C ALA A 17 -0.94 10.17 -9.05
N ARG A 18 -1.19 11.49 -9.06
CA ARG A 18 -1.53 12.23 -7.81
C ARG A 18 -2.86 11.80 -7.21
N ASN A 19 -3.88 11.62 -8.05
CA ASN A 19 -5.17 11.11 -7.60
C ASN A 19 -5.05 9.68 -7.07
N GLN A 20 -4.24 8.85 -7.73
CA GLN A 20 -3.93 7.49 -7.26
C GLN A 20 -3.25 7.51 -5.88
N ALA A 21 -2.24 8.37 -5.69
CA ALA A 21 -1.56 8.52 -4.41
C ALA A 21 -2.53 8.90 -3.28
N LEU A 22 -3.42 9.86 -3.52
CA LEU A 22 -4.44 10.27 -2.55
C LEU A 22 -5.43 9.15 -2.23
N ARG A 23 -5.95 8.46 -3.24
CA ARG A 23 -6.92 7.37 -3.04
C ARG A 23 -6.31 6.17 -2.31
N MET A 24 -5.06 5.83 -2.62
CA MET A 24 -4.32 4.79 -1.89
C MET A 24 -4.18 5.17 -0.42
N ALA A 25 -3.69 6.39 -0.14
CA ALA A 25 -3.51 6.86 1.23
C ALA A 25 -4.84 6.93 1.99
N ASN A 26 -5.89 7.46 1.37
CA ASN A 26 -7.24 7.51 1.96
C ASN A 26 -7.79 6.11 2.24
N GLY A 27 -7.65 5.17 1.29
CA GLY A 27 -8.12 3.80 1.47
C GLY A 27 -7.46 3.11 2.67
N VAL A 28 -6.14 3.22 2.80
CA VAL A 28 -5.41 2.66 3.96
C VAL A 28 -5.79 3.39 5.26
N ALA A 29 -5.86 4.72 5.24
CA ALA A 29 -6.19 5.49 6.44
C ALA A 29 -7.61 5.23 6.94
N VAL A 30 -8.61 5.09 6.05
CA VAL A 30 -9.99 4.77 6.43
C VAL A 30 -10.10 3.43 7.15
N ILE A 31 -9.31 2.43 6.75
CA ILE A 31 -9.22 1.14 7.46
C ILE A 31 -8.78 1.39 8.91
N ILE A 32 -7.66 2.09 9.10
CA ILE A 32 -7.10 2.36 10.43
C ILE A 32 -8.02 3.26 11.27
N LEU A 33 -8.69 4.23 10.64
CA LEU A 33 -9.68 5.10 11.28
C LEU A 33 -10.88 4.31 11.81
N GLY A 34 -11.30 3.23 11.15
CA GLY A 34 -12.32 2.31 11.69
C GLY A 34 -11.92 1.76 13.06
N PHE A 35 -10.68 1.28 13.19
CA PHE A 35 -10.12 0.79 14.47
C PHE A 35 -9.90 1.89 15.51
N SER A 36 -9.58 3.11 15.08
CA SER A 36 -9.47 4.25 15.97
C SER A 36 -10.83 4.67 16.53
N LEU A 37 -11.86 4.74 15.67
CA LEU A 37 -13.22 5.07 16.07
C LEU A 37 -13.81 3.99 16.98
N GLY A 38 -13.53 2.72 16.72
CA GLY A 38 -13.85 1.61 17.62
C GLY A 38 -13.29 1.82 19.03
N SER A 39 -12.02 2.25 19.16
CA SER A 39 -11.46 2.58 20.48
C SER A 39 -12.14 3.74 21.19
N PHE A 40 -12.54 4.78 20.45
CA PHE A 40 -13.26 5.91 21.07
C PHE A 40 -14.68 5.54 21.48
N LEU A 41 -15.36 4.67 20.73
CA LEU A 41 -16.70 4.19 21.08
C LEU A 41 -16.70 3.35 22.36
N ALA A 42 -15.60 2.66 22.66
CA ALA A 42 -15.42 1.98 23.95
C ALA A 42 -15.32 2.94 25.16
N LEU A 43 -15.34 4.26 24.96
CA LEU A 43 -15.49 5.25 26.04
C LEU A 43 -16.95 5.52 26.40
N LEU A 44 -17.91 5.10 25.57
CA LEU A 44 -19.32 5.32 25.84
C LEU A 44 -19.81 4.35 26.93
N PRO A 45 -20.78 4.75 27.78
CA PRO A 45 -21.37 3.84 28.75
C PRO A 45 -21.99 2.61 28.07
N GLU A 46 -21.81 1.43 28.65
CA GLU A 46 -22.40 0.18 28.17
C GLU A 46 -23.92 0.34 27.98
N ARG A 47 -24.39 0.25 26.73
CA ARG A 47 -25.82 0.22 26.42
C ARG A 47 -26.27 -1.23 26.27
N SER A 48 -26.75 -1.81 27.37
CA SER A 48 -27.50 -3.07 27.36
C SER A 48 -28.89 -2.85 26.73
N ASN A 49 -29.01 -2.98 25.41
CA ASN A 49 -30.31 -3.03 24.73
C ASN A 49 -30.49 -4.40 24.06
N THR A 50 -31.64 -5.03 24.26
CA THR A 50 -32.06 -6.33 23.71
C THR A 50 -31.97 -6.41 22.18
N ASP A 51 -32.25 -5.33 21.46
CA ASP A 51 -32.11 -5.24 19.99
C ASP A 51 -30.64 -5.39 19.52
N LEU A 52 -29.69 -5.07 20.39
CA LEU A 52 -28.25 -5.13 20.12
C LEU A 52 -27.73 -6.58 20.13
N GLN A 53 -28.32 -7.44 20.96
CA GLN A 53 -27.98 -8.87 21.02
C GLN A 53 -28.46 -9.61 19.76
N GLU A 54 -29.58 -9.19 19.15
CA GLU A 54 -30.06 -9.79 17.90
C GLU A 54 -29.13 -9.51 16.71
N VAL A 55 -28.58 -8.29 16.61
CA VAL A 55 -27.62 -7.94 15.54
C VAL A 55 -26.32 -8.72 15.71
N VAL A 56 -25.81 -8.83 16.94
CA VAL A 56 -24.61 -9.64 17.25
C VAL A 56 -24.86 -11.11 16.93
N HIS A 57 -26.01 -11.66 17.33
CA HIS A 57 -26.38 -13.04 17.04
C HIS A 57 -26.53 -13.29 15.53
N GLY A 58 -27.06 -12.31 14.78
CA GLY A 58 -27.15 -12.35 13.32
C GLY A 58 -25.78 -12.36 12.64
N LEU A 59 -24.85 -11.52 13.10
CA LEU A 59 -23.47 -11.49 12.61
C LEU A 59 -22.70 -12.76 12.97
N ASP A 60 -22.82 -13.25 14.20
CA ASP A 60 -22.19 -14.47 14.68
C ASP A 60 -22.66 -15.69 13.87
N ARG A 61 -23.96 -15.74 13.55
CA ARG A 61 -24.51 -16.77 12.65
C ARG A 61 -23.98 -16.65 11.22
N LEU A 62 -23.82 -15.44 10.69
CA LEU A 62 -23.32 -15.20 9.34
C LEU A 62 -21.83 -15.54 9.23
N ILE A 63 -21.04 -15.20 10.24
CA ILE A 63 -19.62 -15.53 10.37
C ILE A 63 -19.45 -17.04 10.58
N GLY A 64 -20.26 -17.66 11.44
CA GLY A 64 -20.28 -19.11 11.65
C GLY A 64 -20.64 -19.90 10.39
N LEU A 65 -21.58 -19.38 9.58
CA LEU A 65 -21.92 -19.94 8.27
C LEU A 65 -20.76 -19.84 7.27
N MET A 66 -19.97 -18.76 7.31
CA MET A 66 -18.81 -18.60 6.44
C MET A 66 -17.56 -19.36 6.92
N THR A 67 -17.44 -19.63 8.22
CA THR A 67 -16.16 -20.01 8.84
C THR A 67 -16.18 -21.35 9.57
N LYS A 68 -17.27 -22.14 9.49
CA LYS A 68 -17.41 -23.50 10.09
C LYS A 68 -16.58 -23.66 11.39
N ASP A 69 -17.11 -23.12 12.49
CA ASP A 69 -16.65 -23.36 13.87
C ASP A 69 -15.17 -23.04 14.21
N LEU A 70 -14.45 -22.27 13.36
CA LEU A 70 -13.02 -21.96 13.60
C LEU A 70 -12.74 -20.63 14.32
N VAL A 71 -13.75 -19.81 14.58
CA VAL A 71 -13.58 -18.50 15.25
C VAL A 71 -14.57 -18.40 16.40
N GLU A 72 -14.14 -18.81 17.60
CA GLU A 72 -14.81 -18.43 18.83
C GLU A 72 -14.52 -16.94 19.09
N LEU A 73 -15.52 -16.09 18.86
CA LEU A 73 -15.47 -14.69 19.32
C LEU A 73 -15.37 -14.70 20.86
N PRO A 74 -14.50 -13.90 21.48
CA PRO A 74 -14.38 -13.86 22.94
C PRO A 74 -15.74 -13.53 23.55
N ALA A 75 -16.20 -14.39 24.45
CA ALA A 75 -17.59 -14.54 24.89
C ALA A 75 -18.22 -13.35 25.64
N VAL A 76 -17.58 -12.18 25.68
CA VAL A 76 -18.22 -10.94 26.18
C VAL A 76 -17.66 -9.74 25.42
N GLN A 77 -18.21 -9.43 24.25
CA GLN A 77 -17.93 -8.17 23.57
C GLN A 77 -18.82 -7.09 24.19
N HIS A 78 -18.25 -6.30 25.10
CA HIS A 78 -19.00 -5.31 25.89
C HIS A 78 -19.54 -4.14 25.02
N HIS A 79 -18.97 -3.96 23.81
CA HIS A 79 -19.34 -2.91 22.85
C HIS A 79 -19.40 -3.44 21.41
N PRO A 80 -20.48 -4.12 20.98
CA PRO A 80 -20.61 -4.62 19.61
C PRO A 80 -20.62 -3.52 18.53
N GLU A 81 -20.96 -2.29 18.90
CA GLU A 81 -20.85 -1.10 18.03
C GLU A 81 -19.42 -0.85 17.54
N THR A 82 -18.40 -1.19 18.35
CA THR A 82 -16.99 -1.04 17.97
C THR A 82 -16.64 -1.97 16.81
N PHE A 83 -17.10 -3.22 16.88
CA PHE A 83 -16.90 -4.22 15.84
C PHE A 83 -17.57 -3.83 14.52
N ILE A 84 -18.82 -3.35 14.58
CA ILE A 84 -19.54 -2.89 13.38
C ILE A 84 -18.76 -1.76 12.70
N VAL A 85 -18.27 -0.79 13.46
CA VAL A 85 -17.51 0.36 12.92
C VAL A 85 -16.16 -0.07 12.37
N GLU A 86 -15.47 -1.01 13.00
CA GLU A 86 -14.23 -1.59 12.51
C GLU A 86 -14.44 -2.30 11.16
N VAL A 87 -15.46 -3.16 11.07
CA VAL A 87 -15.82 -3.86 9.83
C VAL A 87 -16.22 -2.88 8.73
N LEU A 88 -17.02 -1.85 9.04
CA LEU A 88 -17.38 -0.80 8.09
C LEU A 88 -16.14 -0.05 7.59
N GLY A 89 -15.19 0.30 8.48
CA GLY A 89 -13.93 0.92 8.10
C GLY A 89 -13.11 0.05 7.14
N VAL A 90 -13.01 -1.25 7.41
CA VAL A 90 -12.34 -2.23 6.53
C VAL A 90 -13.05 -2.30 5.17
N LEU A 91 -14.38 -2.41 5.14
CA LEU A 91 -15.16 -2.52 3.90
C LEU A 91 -15.03 -1.25 3.04
N VAL A 92 -15.23 -0.07 3.62
CA VAL A 92 -15.12 1.21 2.91
C VAL A 92 -13.70 1.40 2.38
N GLY A 93 -12.69 1.15 3.22
CA GLY A 93 -11.29 1.24 2.81
C GLY A 93 -10.94 0.26 1.69
N TYR A 94 -11.40 -0.99 1.79
CA TYR A 94 -11.22 -2.00 0.73
C TYR A 94 -11.87 -1.58 -0.57
N VAL A 95 -13.09 -1.06 -0.55
CA VAL A 95 -13.79 -0.58 -1.75
C VAL A 95 -13.00 0.55 -2.43
N ILE A 96 -12.46 1.50 -1.66
CA ILE A 96 -11.59 2.58 -2.19
C ILE A 96 -10.34 1.98 -2.86
N LEU A 97 -9.65 1.06 -2.17
CA LEU A 97 -8.43 0.44 -2.68
C LEU A 97 -8.69 -0.41 -3.94
N LYS A 98 -9.81 -1.14 -3.97
CA LYS A 98 -10.22 -1.94 -5.12
C LYS A 98 -10.46 -1.08 -6.35
N HIS A 99 -11.26 -0.01 -6.23
CA HIS A 99 -11.51 0.91 -7.35
C HIS A 99 -10.23 1.62 -7.79
N MET A 100 -9.37 2.04 -6.86
CA MET A 100 -8.08 2.63 -7.21
C MET A 100 -7.20 1.66 -8.02
N ARG A 101 -7.18 0.39 -7.65
CA ARG A 101 -6.44 -0.64 -8.39
C ARG A 101 -7.00 -0.82 -9.80
N GLN A 102 -8.33 -0.91 -9.93
CA GLN A 102 -8.99 -1.02 -11.23
C GLN A 102 -8.68 0.18 -12.12
N ASP A 103 -8.86 1.40 -11.61
CA ASP A 103 -8.53 2.63 -12.36
C ASP A 103 -7.07 2.69 -12.80
N ALA A 104 -6.14 2.18 -11.98
CA ALA A 104 -4.72 2.12 -12.31
C ALA A 104 -4.41 1.08 -13.38
N ASP A 105 -5.07 -0.07 -13.33
CA ASP A 105 -4.91 -1.14 -14.32
C ASP A 105 -5.52 -0.72 -15.67
N ASP A 106 -6.70 -0.08 -15.65
CA ASP A 106 -7.33 0.51 -16.83
C ASP A 106 -6.42 1.57 -17.48
N TYR A 107 -5.86 2.48 -16.68
CA TYR A 107 -4.92 3.48 -17.19
C TYR A 107 -3.66 2.86 -17.80
N ARG A 108 -3.08 1.83 -17.17
CA ARG A 108 -1.92 1.09 -17.71
C ARG A 108 -2.25 0.31 -18.99
N SER A 109 -3.47 -0.20 -19.10
CA SER A 109 -3.92 -0.89 -20.31
C SER A 109 -4.02 0.07 -21.51
N ALA A 110 -4.45 1.31 -21.27
CA ALA A 110 -4.58 2.36 -22.27
C ALA A 110 -3.23 3.02 -22.63
N PHE A 111 -2.39 3.29 -21.63
CA PHE A 111 -1.12 3.99 -21.79
C PHE A 111 0.06 3.09 -21.40
N ARG A 112 0.38 2.11 -22.24
CA ARG A 112 1.36 1.05 -21.91
C ARG A 112 2.80 1.55 -21.73
N ARG A 113 3.14 2.71 -22.32
CA ARG A 113 4.47 3.30 -22.21
C ARG A 113 4.39 4.82 -22.26
N ILE A 114 5.09 5.47 -21.33
CA ILE A 114 5.19 6.92 -21.22
C ILE A 114 6.66 7.31 -21.37
N GLU A 115 6.92 8.27 -22.26
CA GLU A 115 8.26 8.83 -22.46
C GLU A 115 8.67 9.76 -21.30
N PRO A 116 9.97 9.88 -20.99
CA PRO A 116 10.45 10.78 -19.97
C PRO A 116 10.07 12.24 -20.25
N PHE A 117 9.31 12.86 -19.33
CA PHE A 117 8.99 14.30 -19.41
C PHE A 117 9.32 15.07 -18.11
N TYR A 118 9.64 14.38 -17.01
CA TYR A 118 10.02 15.00 -15.75
C TYR A 118 11.47 15.47 -15.73
N THR A 119 11.69 16.73 -15.35
CA THR A 119 13.04 17.30 -15.21
C THR A 119 13.77 16.78 -13.96
N ALA A 120 15.10 16.86 -13.96
CA ALA A 120 15.92 16.51 -12.79
C ALA A 120 15.52 17.30 -11.53
N GLY A 121 15.17 18.59 -11.68
CA GLY A 121 14.67 19.43 -10.59
C GLY A 121 13.35 18.95 -10.00
N GLN A 122 12.40 18.55 -10.85
CA GLN A 122 11.11 17.99 -10.40
C GLN A 122 11.29 16.67 -9.66
N ARG A 123 12.18 15.79 -10.15
CA ARG A 123 12.54 14.53 -9.49
C ARG A 123 13.15 14.78 -8.11
N ARG A 124 14.10 15.72 -8.00
CA ARG A 124 14.71 16.10 -6.70
C ARG A 124 13.67 16.64 -5.72
N ARG A 125 12.78 17.54 -6.17
CA ARG A 125 11.70 18.08 -5.33
C ARG A 125 10.75 16.98 -4.85
N SER A 126 10.43 16.01 -5.71
CA SER A 126 9.60 14.85 -5.35
C SER A 126 10.27 13.97 -4.28
N LYS A 127 11.58 13.71 -4.41
CA LYS A 127 12.36 12.96 -3.40
C LYS A 127 12.40 13.67 -2.05
N LEU A 128 12.56 14.99 -2.04
CA LEU A 128 12.52 15.79 -0.81
C LEU A 128 11.14 15.77 -0.17
N ALA A 129 10.07 15.90 -0.97
CA ALA A 129 8.70 15.80 -0.47
C ALA A 129 8.43 14.40 0.11
N TRP A 130 8.85 13.34 -0.57
CA TRP A 130 8.77 11.97 -0.09
C TRP A 130 9.46 11.83 1.28
N ALA A 131 10.73 12.23 1.39
CA ALA A 131 11.47 12.16 2.66
C ALA A 131 10.79 12.96 3.78
N ALA A 132 10.25 14.14 3.49
CA ALA A 132 9.53 14.94 4.47
C ALA A 132 8.26 14.26 4.97
N PHE A 133 7.45 13.69 4.06
CA PHE A 133 6.24 12.95 4.43
C PHE A 133 6.55 11.70 5.25
N ASP A 134 7.61 10.97 4.90
CA ASP A 134 8.04 9.78 5.66
C ASP A 134 8.50 10.17 7.08
N ILE A 135 9.29 11.24 7.22
CA ILE A 135 9.72 11.74 8.53
C ILE A 135 8.52 12.17 9.38
N ILE A 136 7.58 12.93 8.80
CA ILE A 136 6.36 13.37 9.50
C ILE A 136 5.52 12.15 9.92
N GLY A 137 5.37 11.18 9.02
CA GLY A 137 4.57 9.98 9.30
C GLY A 137 5.17 9.11 10.40
N ILE A 138 6.49 8.89 10.39
CA ILE A 138 7.21 8.18 11.44
C ILE A 138 7.14 8.95 12.76
N ALA A 139 7.34 10.27 12.73
CA ALA A 139 7.22 11.10 13.91
C ALA A 139 5.83 10.99 14.54
N MET A 140 4.75 11.07 13.75
CA MET A 140 3.38 10.85 14.26
C MET A 140 3.20 9.46 14.86
N ALA A 141 3.64 8.42 14.18
CA ALA A 141 3.44 7.03 14.61
C ALA A 141 4.26 6.65 15.86
N VAL A 142 5.36 7.34 16.14
CA VAL A 142 6.24 7.04 17.29
C VAL A 142 6.07 8.04 18.42
N LEU A 143 6.09 9.34 18.12
CA LEU A 143 6.06 10.40 19.12
C LEU A 143 4.72 10.43 19.86
N VAL A 144 3.59 10.22 19.17
CA VAL A 144 2.28 10.26 19.84
C VAL A 144 2.12 9.11 20.83
N PRO A 145 2.38 7.83 20.47
CA PRO A 145 2.35 6.75 21.47
C PRO A 145 3.35 6.94 22.60
N PHE A 146 4.53 7.47 22.30
CA PHE A 146 5.51 7.81 23.34
C PHE A 146 4.95 8.86 24.31
N LEU A 147 4.40 9.97 23.82
CA LEU A 147 3.80 11.01 24.66
C LEU A 147 2.60 10.48 25.46
N MET A 148 1.76 9.65 24.85
CA MET A 148 0.62 9.03 25.54
C MET A 148 1.07 8.08 26.64
N SER A 149 2.22 7.41 26.51
CA SER A 149 2.79 6.55 27.55
C SER A 149 3.35 7.31 28.76
N LEU A 150 3.59 8.62 28.62
CA LEU A 150 4.06 9.49 29.71
C LEU A 150 2.90 10.09 30.53
N LEU A 151 1.65 9.89 30.11
CA LEU A 151 0.49 10.41 30.84
C LEU A 151 0.30 9.68 32.18
N PRO A 152 -0.19 10.39 33.22
CA PRO A 152 -0.38 9.79 34.55
C PRO A 152 -1.45 8.70 34.55
N ALA A 153 -1.31 7.73 35.46
CA ALA A 153 -2.28 6.68 35.70
C ALA A 153 -3.64 7.29 36.11
N GLY A 154 -4.63 7.21 35.22
CA GLY A 154 -5.93 7.87 35.40
C GLY A 154 -6.60 8.25 34.07
N VAL A 155 -5.84 8.27 32.98
CA VAL A 155 -6.40 8.39 31.62
C VAL A 155 -7.01 7.04 31.20
N PRO A 156 -8.24 7.00 30.66
CA PRO A 156 -8.84 5.76 30.18
C PRO A 156 -8.01 5.09 29.08
N ASP A 157 -7.78 3.77 29.18
CA ASP A 157 -7.01 3.00 28.20
C ASP A 157 -7.59 3.10 26.78
N ALA A 158 -8.91 3.15 26.67
CA ALA A 158 -9.62 3.32 25.40
C ALA A 158 -9.30 4.68 24.73
N LEU A 159 -9.12 5.74 25.52
CA LEU A 159 -8.72 7.07 25.01
C LEU A 159 -7.28 7.03 24.49
N VAL A 160 -6.36 6.44 25.27
CA VAL A 160 -4.95 6.26 24.86
C VAL A 160 -4.86 5.43 23.59
N ALA A 161 -5.59 4.31 23.52
CA ALA A 161 -5.64 3.46 22.34
C ALA A 161 -6.22 4.19 21.11
N GLY A 162 -7.31 4.94 21.29
CA GLY A 162 -7.94 5.71 20.22
C GLY A 162 -7.02 6.77 19.63
N VAL A 163 -6.35 7.55 20.48
CA VAL A 163 -5.38 8.57 20.06
C VAL A 163 -4.16 7.96 19.38
N ASN A 164 -3.62 6.87 19.91
CA ASN A 164 -2.50 6.15 19.29
C ASN A 164 -2.85 5.62 17.90
N ARG A 165 -4.04 5.02 17.74
CA ARG A 165 -4.54 4.52 16.45
C ARG A 165 -4.84 5.65 15.47
N LEU A 166 -5.33 6.80 15.95
CA LEU A 166 -5.56 7.98 15.11
C LEU A 166 -4.25 8.56 14.57
N ALA A 167 -3.23 8.67 15.45
CA ALA A 167 -1.90 9.09 15.04
C ALA A 167 -1.25 8.09 14.08
N LEU A 168 -1.45 6.79 14.29
CA LEU A 168 -1.04 5.75 13.35
C LEU A 168 -1.74 5.92 11.99
N ALA A 169 -3.05 6.18 11.96
CA ALA A 169 -3.79 6.40 10.71
C ALA A 169 -3.23 7.58 9.91
N GLY A 170 -3.00 8.71 10.57
CA GLY A 170 -2.40 9.89 9.93
C GLY A 170 -0.93 9.66 9.53
N GLY A 171 -0.16 8.95 10.35
CA GLY A 171 1.24 8.64 10.07
C GLY A 171 1.39 7.73 8.85
N VAL A 172 0.58 6.67 8.78
CA VAL A 172 0.52 5.77 7.62
C VAL A 172 0.00 6.50 6.39
N TRP A 173 -1.00 7.39 6.54
CA TRP A 173 -1.46 8.22 5.43
C TRP A 173 -0.32 9.05 4.83
N CYS A 174 0.48 9.72 5.68
CA CYS A 174 1.63 10.50 5.23
C CYS A 174 2.66 9.64 4.49
N ILE A 175 3.02 8.47 5.04
CA ILE A 175 4.00 7.55 4.42
C ILE A 175 3.48 7.04 3.07
N VAL A 176 2.25 6.55 3.02
CA VAL A 176 1.65 6.00 1.78
C VAL A 176 1.51 7.10 0.72
N TYR A 177 1.03 8.28 1.10
CA TYR A 177 0.91 9.40 0.19
C TYR A 177 2.28 9.86 -0.30
N GLY A 178 3.24 10.05 0.61
CA GLY A 178 4.59 10.51 0.31
C GLY A 178 5.35 9.57 -0.62
N THR A 179 5.33 8.27 -0.34
CA THR A 179 5.94 7.22 -1.17
C THR A 179 5.31 7.18 -2.56
N MET A 180 3.98 7.17 -2.68
CA MET A 180 3.29 7.17 -3.98
C MET A 180 3.55 8.46 -4.78
N LEU A 181 3.55 9.61 -4.10
CA LEU A 181 3.86 10.91 -4.70
C LEU A 181 5.31 10.95 -5.21
N GLY A 182 6.24 10.37 -4.44
CA GLY A 182 7.65 10.21 -4.79
C GLY A 182 7.85 9.32 -6.02
N MET A 183 7.23 8.14 -6.02
CA MET A 183 7.31 7.14 -7.09
C MET A 183 6.75 7.64 -8.42
N ARG A 184 5.83 8.61 -8.42
CA ARG A 184 5.25 9.17 -9.66
C ARG A 184 6.31 9.61 -10.67
N THR A 185 7.43 10.18 -10.22
CA THR A 185 8.46 10.69 -11.12
C THR A 185 9.39 9.62 -11.69
N ASP A 186 9.26 8.37 -11.24
CA ASP A 186 9.94 7.20 -11.80
C ASP A 186 9.08 6.59 -12.90
N LEU A 187 9.20 7.17 -14.10
CA LEU A 187 8.46 6.73 -15.28
C LEU A 187 8.94 5.35 -15.77
N PHE A 188 10.18 4.97 -15.49
CA PHE A 188 10.67 3.62 -15.76
C PHE A 188 9.87 2.60 -14.94
N ARG A 189 9.71 2.85 -13.64
CA ARG A 189 8.90 2.00 -12.77
C ARG A 189 7.45 1.86 -13.27
N TYR A 190 6.87 2.94 -13.78
CA TYR A 190 5.55 2.89 -14.41
C TYR A 190 5.54 1.97 -15.64
N ASN A 191 6.43 2.20 -16.60
CA ASN A 191 6.54 1.43 -17.84
C ASN A 191 6.79 -0.06 -17.56
N PHE A 192 7.69 -0.35 -16.62
CA PHE A 192 7.99 -1.70 -16.18
C PHE A 192 6.74 -2.41 -15.65
N HIS A 193 5.93 -1.76 -14.79
CA HIS A 193 4.69 -2.35 -14.29
C HIS A 193 3.55 -2.38 -15.32
N ALA A 194 3.56 -1.51 -16.33
CA ALA A 194 2.57 -1.53 -17.41
C ALA A 194 2.71 -2.79 -18.29
N LEU A 195 3.90 -3.38 -18.40
CA LEU A 195 4.15 -4.66 -19.09
C LEU A 195 3.34 -5.84 -18.54
N ARG A 196 2.81 -5.73 -17.31
CA ARG A 196 1.90 -6.74 -16.74
C ARG A 196 0.60 -6.85 -17.50
N GLN A 197 0.13 -5.74 -18.08
CA GLN A 197 -1.12 -5.68 -18.84
C GLN A 197 -0.93 -6.11 -20.30
N GLU A 198 0.31 -6.39 -20.73
CA GLU A 198 0.62 -6.77 -22.10
C GLU A 198 0.79 -8.28 -22.22
N ASN A 199 0.11 -8.87 -23.20
CA ASN A 199 0.20 -10.30 -23.47
C ASN A 199 1.56 -10.63 -24.11
N VAL A 200 2.23 -11.69 -23.63
CA VAL A 200 3.51 -12.18 -24.17
C VAL A 200 3.43 -12.40 -25.69
N TYR A 201 2.29 -12.87 -26.20
CA TYR A 201 2.12 -13.17 -27.63
C TYR A 201 1.94 -11.92 -28.48
N GLU A 202 1.42 -10.84 -27.90
CA GLU A 202 1.24 -9.56 -28.58
C GLU A 202 2.50 -8.68 -28.53
N LEU A 203 3.40 -8.99 -27.59
CA LEU A 203 4.60 -8.23 -27.33
C LEU A 203 5.57 -8.28 -28.53
N GLY A 204 5.83 -7.10 -29.11
CA GLY A 204 6.82 -6.92 -30.17
C GLY A 204 6.44 -7.56 -31.51
N LEU A 205 5.17 -7.89 -31.76
CA LEU A 205 4.70 -8.46 -33.04
C LEU A 205 5.03 -7.59 -34.26
N ARG A 206 5.18 -6.27 -34.05
CA ARG A 206 5.47 -5.28 -35.10
C ARG A 206 6.88 -4.69 -34.99
N GLU A 207 7.69 -5.18 -34.06
CA GLU A 207 9.05 -4.69 -33.81
C GLU A 207 10.07 -5.62 -34.48
N SER A 208 11.31 -5.15 -34.63
CA SER A 208 12.40 -6.02 -35.10
C SER A 208 12.70 -7.13 -34.07
N ASP A 209 13.20 -8.27 -34.53
CA ASP A 209 13.48 -9.44 -33.67
C ASP A 209 14.36 -9.08 -32.45
N SER A 210 15.36 -8.22 -32.63
CA SER A 210 16.24 -7.74 -31.56
C SER A 210 15.53 -6.91 -30.47
N LEU A 211 14.62 -6.03 -30.88
CA LEU A 211 13.82 -5.21 -29.96
C LEU A 211 12.79 -6.07 -29.24
N ARG A 212 12.18 -7.01 -29.97
CA ARG A 212 11.25 -7.98 -29.41
C ARG A 212 11.90 -8.84 -28.32
N GLU A 213 13.11 -9.35 -28.53
CA GLU A 213 13.85 -10.12 -27.53
C GLU A 213 14.11 -9.30 -26.25
N THR A 214 14.45 -8.02 -26.42
CA THR A 214 14.71 -7.10 -25.32
C THR A 214 13.43 -6.88 -24.48
N ARG A 215 12.29 -6.61 -25.15
CA ARG A 215 10.99 -6.42 -24.49
C ARG A 215 10.50 -7.69 -23.79
N LEU A 216 10.72 -8.87 -24.42
CA LEU A 216 10.40 -10.15 -23.80
C LEU A 216 11.24 -10.40 -22.53
N GLY A 217 12.51 -10.04 -22.56
CA GLY A 217 13.39 -10.10 -21.39
C GLY A 217 12.91 -9.20 -20.25
N GLU A 218 12.57 -7.94 -20.56
CA GLU A 218 12.00 -7.00 -19.60
C GLU A 218 10.69 -7.52 -18.99
N LYS A 219 9.80 -8.08 -19.82
CA LYS A 219 8.54 -8.68 -19.37
C LYS A 219 8.77 -9.85 -18.41
N ARG A 220 9.72 -10.75 -18.70
CA ARG A 220 10.06 -11.87 -17.79
C ARG A 220 10.47 -11.38 -16.41
N LEU A 221 11.26 -10.30 -16.33
CA LEU A 221 11.61 -9.71 -15.04
C LEU A 221 10.42 -9.06 -14.34
N CYS A 222 9.51 -8.45 -15.09
CA CYS A 222 8.28 -7.89 -14.54
C CYS A 222 7.37 -8.97 -13.94
N ASP A 223 7.17 -10.08 -14.66
CA ASP A 223 6.38 -11.22 -14.23
C ASP A 223 7.05 -11.92 -13.02
N LEU A 224 8.39 -11.98 -12.99
CA LEU A 224 9.17 -12.44 -11.82
C LEU A 224 8.94 -11.55 -10.60
N SER A 225 9.03 -10.23 -10.77
CA SER A 225 8.78 -9.25 -9.71
C SER A 225 7.36 -9.40 -9.13
N ASP A 226 6.37 -9.63 -9.99
CA ASP A 226 4.99 -9.88 -9.56
C ASP A 226 4.86 -11.21 -8.81
N SER A 227 5.50 -12.28 -9.31
CA SER A 227 5.49 -13.60 -8.68
C SER A 227 6.13 -13.58 -7.28
N ILE A 228 7.25 -12.87 -7.11
CA ILE A 228 7.91 -12.67 -5.80
C ILE A 228 6.93 -12.06 -4.79
N THR A 229 6.09 -11.12 -5.23
CA THR A 229 5.08 -10.48 -4.38
C THR A 229 4.06 -11.49 -3.87
N HIS A 230 3.45 -12.25 -4.78
CA HIS A 230 2.42 -13.23 -4.45
C HIS A 230 2.97 -14.36 -3.55
N VAL A 231 4.15 -14.87 -3.88
CA VAL A 231 4.81 -15.92 -3.08
C VAL A 231 5.17 -15.41 -1.68
N GLY A 232 5.71 -14.20 -1.57
CA GLY A 232 6.05 -13.63 -0.27
C GLY A 232 4.83 -13.36 0.62
N ILE A 233 3.73 -12.87 0.05
CA ILE A 233 2.46 -12.73 0.77
C ILE A 233 1.98 -14.09 1.29
N MET A 234 2.02 -15.13 0.44
CA MET A 234 1.63 -16.49 0.82
C MET A 234 2.48 -17.03 1.97
N ILE A 235 3.81 -16.89 1.90
CA ILE A 235 4.73 -17.32 2.97
C ILE A 235 4.45 -16.55 4.27
N GLY A 236 4.23 -15.23 4.17
CA GLY A 236 3.96 -14.38 5.34
C GLY A 236 2.67 -14.77 6.04
N VAL A 237 1.60 -14.99 5.28
CA VAL A 237 0.29 -15.40 5.81
C VAL A 237 0.35 -16.79 6.41
N ILE A 238 0.93 -17.78 5.71
CA ILE A 238 1.07 -19.15 6.25
C ILE A 238 1.90 -19.15 7.53
N GLY A 239 3.02 -18.41 7.55
CA GLY A 239 3.86 -18.28 8.74
C GLY A 239 3.12 -17.64 9.92
N ALA A 240 2.34 -16.59 9.67
CA ALA A 240 1.53 -15.95 10.71
C ALA A 240 0.45 -16.87 11.25
N LEU A 241 -0.27 -17.59 10.36
CA LEU A 241 -1.29 -18.56 10.75
C LEU A 241 -0.68 -19.70 11.57
N ALA A 242 0.50 -20.20 11.19
CA ALA A 242 1.21 -21.23 11.94
C ALA A 242 1.54 -20.76 13.37
N LEU A 243 2.10 -19.56 13.53
CA LEU A 243 2.41 -18.99 14.84
C LEU A 243 1.19 -18.57 15.67
N TYR A 244 0.04 -18.40 15.03
CA TYR A 244 -1.20 -18.04 15.71
C TYR A 244 -1.96 -19.28 16.19
N PHE A 245 -2.08 -20.31 15.33
CA PHE A 245 -2.94 -21.47 15.58
C PHE A 245 -2.20 -22.71 16.10
N LEU A 246 -0.93 -22.94 15.76
CA LEU A 246 -0.24 -24.17 16.18
C LEU A 246 0.09 -24.11 17.69
N PRO A 247 -0.42 -25.05 18.51
CA PRO A 247 -0.23 -25.01 19.96
C PRO A 247 1.25 -25.05 20.38
N THR A 248 2.09 -25.73 19.60
CA THR A 248 3.53 -25.87 19.84
C THR A 248 4.35 -24.62 19.48
N MET A 249 3.80 -23.73 18.65
CA MET A 249 4.49 -22.53 18.14
C MET A 249 3.72 -21.24 18.43
N ARG A 250 2.70 -21.29 19.29
CA ARG A 250 1.85 -20.15 19.60
C ARG A 250 2.65 -19.04 20.27
N THR A 251 2.74 -17.87 19.64
CA THR A 251 3.45 -16.71 20.21
C THR A 251 2.71 -15.39 20.00
N ALA A 252 2.96 -14.42 20.87
CA ALA A 252 2.50 -13.04 20.68
C ALA A 252 3.14 -12.34 19.45
N TYR A 253 4.18 -12.96 18.88
CA TYR A 253 4.95 -12.47 17.74
C TYR A 253 4.48 -13.05 16.40
N PHE A 254 3.22 -13.51 16.31
CA PHE A 254 2.64 -14.08 15.09
C PHE A 254 2.71 -13.14 13.87
N TRP A 255 2.86 -11.83 14.08
CA TRP A 255 3.00 -10.82 13.03
C TRP A 255 4.41 -10.73 12.42
N VAL A 256 5.43 -11.27 13.09
CA VAL A 256 6.84 -11.17 12.65
C VAL A 256 7.05 -11.77 11.26
N PRO A 257 6.53 -12.97 10.91
CA PRO A 257 6.64 -13.51 9.56
C PRO A 257 6.11 -12.58 8.47
N ILE A 258 5.02 -11.85 8.73
CA ILE A 258 4.44 -10.89 7.78
C ILE A 258 5.44 -9.75 7.54
N VAL A 259 5.98 -9.15 8.61
CA VAL A 259 6.93 -8.05 8.49
C VAL A 259 8.21 -8.49 7.79
N VAL A 260 8.77 -9.65 8.15
CA VAL A 260 9.98 -10.20 7.55
C VAL A 260 9.77 -10.46 6.05
N THR A 261 8.67 -11.10 5.67
CA THR A 261 8.39 -11.40 4.26
C THR A 261 8.13 -10.14 3.43
N VAL A 262 7.47 -9.13 3.99
CA VAL A 262 7.30 -7.81 3.34
C VAL A 262 8.65 -7.15 3.10
N VAL A 263 9.55 -7.12 4.09
CA VAL A 263 10.89 -6.52 3.93
C VAL A 263 11.70 -7.27 2.87
N VAL A 264 11.74 -8.60 2.94
CA VAL A 264 12.48 -9.43 1.98
C VAL A 264 11.93 -9.26 0.56
N THR A 265 10.61 -9.26 0.38
CA THR A 265 10.00 -9.05 -0.95
C THR A 265 10.29 -7.66 -1.51
N MET A 266 10.23 -6.61 -0.68
CA MET A 266 10.58 -5.25 -1.12
C MET A 266 12.04 -5.16 -1.59
N LEU A 267 12.98 -5.79 -0.87
CA LEU A 267 14.39 -5.81 -1.27
C LEU A 267 14.61 -6.57 -2.57
N LEU A 268 13.97 -7.74 -2.73
CA LEU A 268 14.05 -8.54 -3.95
C LEU A 268 13.45 -7.79 -5.15
N GLN A 269 12.28 -7.16 -4.98
CA GLN A 269 11.67 -6.34 -6.03
C GLN A 269 12.57 -5.16 -6.42
N TRP A 270 13.17 -4.48 -5.44
CA TRP A 270 14.09 -3.38 -5.69
C TRP A 270 15.32 -3.86 -6.48
N ALA A 271 15.87 -5.03 -6.15
CA ALA A 271 16.98 -5.62 -6.89
C ALA A 271 16.61 -5.97 -8.34
N VAL A 272 15.46 -6.63 -8.54
CA VAL A 272 14.94 -6.98 -9.88
C VAL A 272 14.70 -5.72 -10.72
N MET A 273 14.07 -4.70 -10.15
CA MET A 273 13.78 -3.45 -10.85
C MET A 273 15.06 -2.67 -11.17
N SER A 274 16.02 -2.64 -10.25
CA SER A 274 17.32 -2.00 -10.47
C SER A 274 18.14 -2.71 -11.54
N TYR A 275 18.07 -4.04 -11.58
CA TYR A 275 18.67 -4.85 -12.64
C TYR A 275 18.00 -4.58 -13.99
N ALA A 276 16.67 -4.65 -14.05
CA ALA A 276 15.89 -4.37 -15.27
C ALA A 276 16.22 -2.99 -15.84
N LYS A 277 16.29 -1.97 -14.99
CA LYS A 277 16.64 -0.60 -15.40
C LYS A 277 18.04 -0.52 -16.00
N ARG A 278 19.04 -1.12 -15.36
CA ARG A 278 20.43 -1.10 -15.85
C ARG A 278 20.61 -1.88 -17.15
N THR A 279 19.88 -2.98 -17.32
CA THR A 279 20.03 -3.86 -18.47
C THR A 279 19.28 -3.35 -19.69
N TYR A 280 18.05 -2.85 -19.52
CA TYR A 280 17.17 -2.52 -20.64
C TYR A 280 17.10 -1.03 -20.94
N GLU A 281 17.20 -0.16 -19.93
CA GLU A 281 17.03 1.29 -20.11
C GLU A 281 17.97 2.11 -19.20
N PRO A 282 19.31 1.97 -19.33
CA PRO A 282 20.27 2.61 -18.43
C PRO A 282 20.21 4.14 -18.46
N ASP A 283 19.85 4.73 -19.60
CA ASP A 283 19.82 6.17 -19.82
C ASP A 283 18.42 6.80 -19.72
N PHE A 284 17.40 6.03 -19.33
CA PHE A 284 16.00 6.52 -19.29
C PHE A 284 15.80 7.78 -18.42
N ASP A 285 16.69 7.96 -17.45
CA ASP A 285 16.69 9.09 -16.51
C ASP A 285 17.95 9.96 -16.61
N ALA A 286 18.83 9.71 -17.59
CA ALA A 286 20.18 10.30 -17.66
C ALA A 286 20.22 11.76 -18.13
N ASP A 287 19.08 12.34 -18.54
CA ASP A 287 18.95 13.73 -19.02
C ASP A 287 19.01 14.78 -17.88
N GLY A 288 19.96 14.62 -16.98
CA GLY A 288 20.43 15.62 -16.03
C GLY A 288 21.95 15.60 -15.79
N ALA A 289 22.68 14.58 -16.27
CA ALA A 289 24.13 14.47 -16.07
C ALA A 289 24.94 15.04 -17.25
N VAL A 290 24.42 14.98 -18.48
CA VAL A 290 25.16 15.41 -19.67
C VAL A 290 25.07 16.93 -19.92
N ALA A 291 24.01 17.58 -19.42
CA ALA A 291 23.83 19.03 -19.58
C ALA A 291 24.74 19.91 -18.68
N GLY A 292 25.45 19.31 -17.72
CA GLY A 292 26.42 20.02 -16.88
C GLY A 292 27.88 19.87 -17.32
N ALA A 293 28.15 19.11 -18.38
CA ALA A 293 29.51 18.86 -18.87
C ALA A 293 29.85 19.65 -20.16
N LEU A 294 28.89 20.43 -20.69
CA LEU A 294 29.06 21.24 -21.90
C LEU A 294 28.41 22.64 -21.77
N ALA A 295 28.41 23.21 -20.56
CA ALA A 295 28.09 24.62 -20.33
C ALA A 295 29.15 25.26 -19.41
#